data_AF-A0A1Z4LXJ3-F1
#
_entry.id   AF-A0A1Z4LXJ3-F1
#
_cell.length_a   1.000
_cell.length_b   1.000
_cell.length_c   1.000
_cell.angle_alpha   90.00
_cell.angle_beta   90.00
_cell.angle_gamma   90.00
#
_symmetry.space_group_name_H-M   'P 1'
#
loop_
_entity.id
_entity.type
_entity.pdbx_description
1 polymer ?
#
loop_
_entity_poly.entity_id
_entity_poly.type
_entity_poly.pdbx_seq_one_letter_code
_entity_poly.pdbx_strand_id
1 'polypeptide(L)' 'MVDITQLTGEYAASWLPWIMIPLIFYILPFPVFAILFLWIEKEDIEEEITDIPGTQMMGNVTNME' A
#
# COMPACT_ATOMS: atom_id res chain seq x y z
N MET A 1 23.94 -7.46 -39.10
CA MET A 1 24.49 -6.54 -38.08
C MET A 1 23.50 -6.52 -36.93
N VAL A 2 23.94 -6.84 -35.71
CA VAL A 2 23.09 -6.77 -34.51
C VAL A 2 22.97 -5.30 -34.12
N ASP A 3 21.76 -4.84 -33.81
CA ASP A 3 21.57 -3.52 -33.22
C ASP A 3 21.96 -3.56 -31.74
N ILE A 4 23.01 -2.82 -31.39
CA ILE A 4 23.60 -2.77 -30.03
C ILE A 4 23.24 -1.49 -29.27
N THR A 5 22.44 -0.61 -29.87
CA THR A 5 22.15 0.71 -29.31
C THR A 5 20.87 0.73 -28.46
N GLN A 6 20.05 -0.32 -28.56
CA GLN A 6 18.73 -0.40 -27.93
C GLN A 6 18.53 -1.72 -27.18
N LEU A 7 17.67 -1.70 -26.16
CA LEU A 7 17.23 -2.90 -25.46
C LEU A 7 16.17 -3.61 -26.30
N THR A 8 16.59 -4.67 -26.99
CA THR A 8 15.73 -5.53 -27.81
C THR A 8 15.81 -6.98 -27.32
N GLY A 9 14.91 -7.85 -27.78
CA GLY A 9 14.89 -9.25 -27.41
C GLY A 9 14.51 -10.16 -28.57
N GLU A 10 15.35 -11.15 -28.85
CA GLU A 10 15.10 -12.21 -29.86
C GLU A 10 14.47 -13.45 -29.18
N TYR A 11 13.36 -13.22 -28.47
CA TYR A 11 12.54 -14.25 -27.85
C TYR A 11 11.05 -13.93 -28.03
N ALA A 12 10.19 -14.93 -27.87
CA ALA A 12 8.75 -14.75 -28.02
C ALA A 12 8.23 -13.69 -27.02
N ALA A 13 7.37 -12.79 -27.51
CA ALA A 13 6.81 -11.68 -26.73
C ALA A 13 7.86 -10.75 -26.08
N SER A 14 8.88 -10.34 -26.83
CA SER A 14 9.92 -9.39 -26.39
C SER A 14 9.42 -7.99 -26.00
N TRP A 15 8.16 -7.67 -26.29
CA TRP A 15 7.49 -6.47 -25.76
C TRP A 15 7.11 -6.59 -24.28
N LEU A 16 7.11 -7.81 -23.72
CA LEU A 16 6.61 -8.07 -22.37
C LEU A 16 7.49 -7.42 -21.29
N PRO A 17 8.84 -7.45 -21.35
CA PRO A 17 9.68 -6.72 -20.41
C PRO A 17 9.56 -5.20 -20.51
N TRP A 18 9.19 -4.67 -21.69
CA TRP A 18 8.97 -3.23 -21.86
C TRP A 18 7.78 -2.71 -21.05
N ILE A 19 6.85 -3.58 -20.63
CA ILE A 19 5.72 -3.21 -19.77
C ILE A 19 5.78 -3.85 -18.37
N MET A 20 6.31 -5.07 -18.23
CA MET A 20 6.39 -5.78 -16.95
C MET A 20 7.44 -5.18 -16.02
N ILE A 21 8.66 -4.98 -16.56
CA ILE A 21 9.57 -3.84 -16.34
C ILE A 21 9.24 -2.77 -15.28
N PRO A 22 8.96 -1.54 -15.74
CA PRO A 22 7.52 -1.39 -15.82
C PRO A 22 6.69 -1.24 -14.57
N LEU A 23 5.57 -1.92 -14.77
CA LEU A 23 4.52 -2.21 -13.86
C LEU A 23 5.05 -2.73 -12.52
N ILE A 24 5.98 -3.69 -12.50
CA ILE A 24 6.41 -4.36 -11.26
C ILE A 24 7.33 -3.48 -10.43
N PHE A 25 8.26 -2.76 -11.05
CA PHE A 25 9.33 -2.09 -10.30
C PHE A 25 9.03 -0.65 -9.89
N TYR A 26 8.09 0.03 -10.56
CA TYR A 26 7.78 1.42 -10.21
C TYR A 26 6.30 1.79 -10.21
N ILE A 27 5.41 1.00 -10.81
CA ILE A 27 3.98 1.27 -10.74
C ILE A 27 3.36 0.56 -9.54
N LEU A 28 3.43 -0.77 -9.49
CA LEU A 28 2.85 -1.62 -8.45
C LEU A 28 3.42 -1.41 -7.04
N PRO A 29 4.71 -1.05 -6.83
CA PRO A 29 5.21 -0.88 -5.48
C PRO A 29 4.46 0.22 -4.72
N PHE A 30 4.01 1.30 -5.38
CA PHE A 30 3.30 2.37 -4.69
C PHE A 30 1.90 1.95 -4.18
N PRO A 31 1.01 1.35 -4.99
CA PRO A 31 -0.23 0.76 -4.49
C PRO A 31 0.00 -0.32 -3.43
N VAL A 32 1.02 -1.19 -3.60
CA VAL A 32 1.32 -2.25 -2.63
C VAL A 32 1.74 -1.65 -1.29
N PHE A 33 2.64 -0.67 -1.28
CA PHE A 33 3.04 0.02 -0.06
C PHE A 33 1.89 0.81 0.56
N ALA A 34 1.03 1.44 -0.24
CA ALA A 34 -0.14 2.14 0.28
C ALA A 34 -1.12 1.17 0.99
N ILE A 35 -1.38 0.01 0.39
CA ILE A 35 -2.25 -1.01 1.00
C ILE A 35 -1.62 -1.55 2.29
N LEU A 36 -0.32 -1.86 2.28
CA LEU A 36 0.39 -2.32 3.47
C LEU A 36 0.41 -1.26 4.57
N PHE A 37 0.64 -0.01 4.22
CA PHE A 37 0.64 1.11 5.17
C PHE A 37 -0.73 1.24 5.85
N LEU A 38 -1.82 1.26 5.08
CA LEU A 38 -3.16 1.33 5.65
C LEU A 38 -3.51 0.12 6.53
N TRP A 39 -2.95 -1.05 6.23
CA TRP A 39 -3.16 -2.25 7.04
C TRP A 39 -2.39 -2.19 8.37
N ILE A 40 -1.15 -1.69 8.36
CA ILE A 40 -0.32 -1.54 9.57
C ILE A 40 -0.92 -0.49 10.52
N GLU A 41 -1.30 0.68 10.00
CA GLU A 41 -1.86 1.78 10.79
C GLU A 41 -3.31 1.52 11.26
N LYS A 42 -3.96 0.45 10.80
CA LYS A 42 -5.35 0.15 11.14
C LYS A 42 -5.55 -0.12 12.64
N GLU A 43 -4.59 -0.77 13.30
CA GLU A 43 -4.70 -1.16 14.71
C GLU A 43 -4.36 0.00 15.66
N ASP A 44 -3.35 0.83 15.34
CA ASP A 44 -2.99 2.00 16.16
C ASP A 44 -4.14 3.02 16.28
N ILE A 45 -4.93 3.20 15.22
CA ILE A 45 -6.09 4.10 15.23
C ILE A 45 -7.21 3.56 16.15
N GLU A 46 -7.38 2.25 16.23
CA GLU A 46 -8.42 1.64 17.06
C GLU A 46 -8.11 1.81 18.57
N GLU A 47 -6.84 1.76 18.98
CA GLU A 47 -6.41 1.99 20.36
C GLU A 47 -6.47 3.48 20.76
N GLU A 48 -6.03 4.41 19.89
CA GLU A 48 -6.07 5.87 20.18
C GLU A 48 -7.50 6.39 20.42
N ILE A 49 -8.50 5.88 19.69
CA ILE A 49 -9.92 6.25 19.87
C ILE A 49 -10.44 5.82 21.26
N THR A 50 -9.93 4.73 21.82
CA THR A 50 -10.34 4.21 23.13
C THR A 50 -9.67 4.92 24.31
N ASP A 51 -8.50 5.52 24.08
CA ASP A 51 -7.71 6.23 25.09
C ASP A 51 -7.98 7.74 25.16
N ILE A 52 -8.94 8.27 24.39
CA ILE A 52 -9.35 9.68 24.51
C ILE A 52 -9.90 9.91 25.93
N PRO A 53 -9.26 10.76 26.77
CA PRO A 53 -9.60 10.95 28.18
C PRO A 53 -10.95 11.65 28.44
N GLY A 54 -11.79 11.80 27.40
CA GLY A 54 -13.15 12.36 27.46
C GLY A 54 -14.27 11.35 27.19
N THR A 55 -13.99 10.20 26.55
CA THR A 55 -15.04 9.23 26.16
C THR A 55 -15.45 8.34 27.34
N GLN A 56 -14.51 7.97 28.20
CA GLN A 56 -14.78 7.18 29.42
C GLN A 56 -15.66 7.94 30.43
N MET A 57 -15.55 9.28 30.45
CA MET A 57 -16.36 10.15 31.31
C MET A 57 -17.83 10.16 30.89
N MET A 58 -18.13 10.04 29.59
CA MET A 58 -19.50 10.08 29.08
C MET A 58 -20.22 8.72 29.21
N GLY A 59 -19.49 7.61 29.08
CA GLY A 59 -20.04 6.26 29.30
C GLY A 59 -20.41 5.98 30.76
N ASN A 60 -19.69 6.57 31.72
CA ASN A 60 -20.04 6.43 33.14
C ASN A 60 -21.25 7.25 33.55
N VAL A 61 -21.52 8.40 32.90
CA VAL A 61 -22.68 9.24 33.22
C VAL A 61 -23.98 8.64 32.68
N THR A 62 -23.94 7.95 31.53
CA THR A 62 -25.12 7.28 30.95
C THR A 62 -25.53 6.00 31.66
N ASN A 63 -24.65 5.42 32.50
CA ASN A 63 -24.91 4.19 33.26
C ASN A 63 -25.26 4.47 34.74
N MET A 64 -25.49 5.74 35.11
CA MET A 64 -25.92 6.17 36.45
C MET A 64 -27.43 6.44 36.55
N GLU A 65 -28.25 5.92 35.62
CA GLU A 65 -29.71 5.87 35.72
C GLU A 65 -30.23 4.44 35.93
#